data_AF-A0A2D6E2T6-F1
#
_entry.id   AF-A0A2D6E2T6-F1
#
_cell.length_a   1.000
_cell.length_b   1.000
_cell.length_c   1.000
_cell.angle_alpha   90.00
_cell.angle_beta   90.00
_cell.angle_gamma   90.00
#
_symmetry.space_group_name_H-M   'P 1'
#
loop_
_entity.id
_entity.type
_entity.pdbx_description
1 polymer ?
#
loop_
_entity_poly.entity_id
_entity_poly.type
_entity_poly.pdbx_seq_one_letter_code
_entity_poly.pdbx_strand_id
1 'polypeptide(L)'
;MVSLIEVKVEDSENIIPFDCPTCGVLMRDRIDSFSFLEYACCSECKEEIAYPNKKKWKNGWRPSGKQLRKLRKKRTSIPSYIKL
;
A
#
# COMPACT_ATOMS: atom_id res chain seq x y z
N MET A 1 4.47 -14.09 41.24
CA MET A 1 4.85 -14.92 40.08
C MET A 1 4.21 -14.29 38.85
N VAL A 2 5.01 -13.65 38.00
CA VAL A 2 4.53 -13.11 36.73
C VAL A 2 4.68 -14.21 35.70
N SER A 3 3.58 -14.74 35.19
CA SER A 3 3.60 -15.71 34.11
C SER A 3 3.84 -14.98 32.79
N LEU A 4 4.97 -15.25 32.15
CA LEU A 4 5.22 -14.85 30.76
C LEU A 4 4.37 -15.74 29.86
N ILE A 5 3.46 -15.13 29.10
CA ILE A 5 2.70 -15.84 28.06
C ILE A 5 3.59 -15.85 26.82
N GLU A 6 4.05 -17.03 26.40
CA GLU A 6 4.69 -17.21 25.11
C GLU A 6 3.62 -17.17 24.01
N VAL A 7 3.53 -16.02 23.34
CA VAL A 7 2.68 -15.87 22.16
C VAL A 7 3.38 -16.53 20.97
N LYS A 8 2.94 -17.73 20.60
CA LYS A 8 3.28 -18.35 19.31
C LYS A 8 2.51 -17.62 18.22
N VAL A 9 3.19 -16.72 17.50
CA VAL A 9 2.64 -16.12 16.28
C VAL A 9 2.81 -17.13 15.16
N GLU A 10 1.71 -17.75 14.72
CA GLU A 10 1.70 -18.55 13.50
C GLU A 10 1.65 -17.60 12.30
N ASP A 11 2.78 -17.47 11.60
CA ASP A 11 2.93 -16.66 10.39
C ASP A 11 2.09 -17.25 9.25
N SER A 12 0.89 -16.69 9.03
CA SER A 12 0.05 -16.99 7.87
C SER A 12 0.11 -15.87 6.83
N GLU A 13 1.10 -15.99 5.93
CA GLU A 13 1.23 -15.53 4.53
C GLU A 13 0.68 -14.16 4.04
N ASN A 14 0.09 -13.30 4.86
CA ASN A 14 -0.48 -12.01 4.43
C ASN A 14 0.05 -10.83 5.25
N ILE A 15 1.37 -10.76 5.40
CA ILE A 15 2.01 -9.61 6.04
C ILE A 15 1.85 -8.40 5.12
N ILE A 16 1.04 -7.44 5.55
CA ILE A 16 0.87 -6.16 4.87
C ILE A 16 2.07 -5.28 5.26
N PRO A 17 2.86 -4.80 4.29
CA PRO A 17 4.03 -3.99 4.59
C PRO A 17 3.61 -2.63 5.13
N PHE A 18 4.43 -2.04 6.00
CA PHE A 18 4.22 -0.68 6.49
C PHE A 18 4.23 0.34 5.35
N ASP A 19 5.16 0.19 4.39
CA ASP A 19 5.23 1.05 3.21
C ASP A 19 4.70 0.36 1.96
N CYS A 20 3.99 1.11 1.13
CA CYS A 20 3.55 0.62 -0.17
C CYS A 20 4.76 0.28 -1.05
N PRO A 21 4.89 -0.96 -1.57
CA PRO A 21 6.04 -1.36 -2.38
C PRO A 21 6.12 -0.61 -3.72
N THR A 22 4.99 -0.08 -4.21
CA THR A 22 4.94 0.68 -5.46
C THR A 22 5.41 2.12 -5.28
N CYS A 23 4.97 2.81 -4.22
CA CYS A 23 5.21 4.24 -4.08
C CYS A 23 5.99 4.65 -2.83
N GLY A 24 6.31 3.73 -1.93
CA GLY A 24 7.06 3.97 -0.69
C GLY A 24 6.38 4.93 0.28
N VAL A 25 5.04 5.02 0.24
CA VAL A 25 4.26 5.79 1.21
C VAL A 25 3.67 4.82 2.22
N LEU A 26 3.63 5.22 3.49
CA LEU A 26 3.04 4.47 4.58
C LEU A 26 1.60 4.06 4.28
N MET A 27 1.25 2.80 4.52
CA MET A 27 -0.13 2.29 4.52
C MET A 27 -0.86 2.89 5.74
N ARG A 28 -1.93 3.64 5.51
CA ARG A 28 -2.54 4.51 6.54
C ARG A 28 -3.76 3.92 7.21
N ASP A 29 -4.54 3.13 6.48
CA ASP A 29 -5.83 2.63 6.94
C ASP A 29 -6.16 1.24 6.37
N ARG A 30 -7.35 0.75 6.72
CA ARG A 30 -7.86 -0.54 6.23
C ARG A 30 -8.03 -0.58 4.71
N ILE A 31 -8.25 0.56 4.05
CA ILE A 31 -8.47 0.63 2.59
C ILE A 31 -7.15 0.33 1.88
N ASP A 32 -6.03 0.83 2.42
CA ASP A 32 -4.69 0.45 1.97
C ASP A 32 -4.45 -1.04 2.15
N SER A 33 -4.85 -1.61 3.29
CA SER A 33 -4.76 -3.06 3.54
C SER A 33 -5.53 -3.87 2.50
N PHE A 34 -6.80 -3.55 2.23
CA PHE A 34 -7.59 -4.24 1.20
C PHE A 34 -6.98 -4.08 -0.20
N SER A 35 -6.49 -2.87 -0.50
CA SER A 35 -5.87 -2.60 -1.80
C SER A 35 -4.56 -3.37 -1.97
N PHE A 36 -3.82 -3.60 -0.88
CA PHE A 36 -2.63 -4.44 -0.90
C PHE A 36 -2.97 -5.90 -1.17
N LEU A 37 -3.99 -6.44 -0.51
CA LEU A 37 -4.43 -7.82 -0.75
C LEU A 37 -4.89 -8.05 -2.20
N GLU A 38 -5.50 -7.06 -2.84
CA GLU A 38 -6.00 -7.21 -4.23
C GLU A 38 -4.98 -6.83 -5.31
N TYR A 39 -4.16 -5.79 -5.10
CA TYR A 39 -3.28 -5.20 -6.12
C TYR A 39 -1.80 -5.14 -5.71
N ALA A 40 -1.44 -5.60 -4.52
CA ALA A 40 -0.10 -5.49 -3.94
C ALA A 40 0.40 -4.03 -3.86
N CYS A 41 -0.50 -3.06 -3.61
CA CYS A 41 -0.16 -1.64 -3.43
C CYS A 41 -1.21 -0.88 -2.60
N CYS A 42 -0.87 0.32 -2.12
CA CYS A 42 -1.82 1.21 -1.42
C CYS A 42 -3.02 1.60 -2.29
N SER A 43 -4.06 2.09 -1.65
CA SER A 43 -5.35 2.43 -2.27
C SER A 43 -5.25 3.44 -3.42
N GLU A 44 -4.41 4.47 -3.29
CA GLU A 44 -4.26 5.46 -4.36
C GLU A 44 -3.38 4.95 -5.50
N CYS A 45 -2.37 4.12 -5.21
CA CYS A 45 -1.64 3.44 -6.29
C CYS A 45 -2.59 2.51 -7.07
N LYS A 46 -3.54 1.87 -6.36
CA LYS A 46 -4.58 1.08 -7.01
C LYS A 46 -5.40 1.96 -7.94
N GLU A 47 -5.96 3.07 -7.45
CA GLU A 47 -6.87 3.93 -8.22
C GLU A 47 -6.19 4.65 -9.39
N GLU A 48 -4.97 5.15 -9.19
CA GLU A 48 -4.31 6.03 -10.16
C GLU A 48 -3.39 5.26 -11.13
N ILE A 49 -2.97 4.04 -10.77
CA ILE A 49 -2.04 3.24 -11.59
C ILE A 49 -2.56 1.84 -11.87
N ALA A 50 -2.78 1.03 -10.82
CA ALA A 50 -2.97 -0.41 -10.99
C ALA A 50 -4.28 -0.73 -11.70
N TYR A 51 -5.38 -0.10 -11.28
CA TYR A 51 -6.70 -0.31 -11.83
C TYR A 51 -6.82 0.24 -13.27
N PRO A 52 -6.39 1.48 -13.58
CA PRO A 52 -6.36 1.96 -14.98
C PRO A 52 -5.51 1.09 -15.90
N ASN A 53 -4.47 0.45 -15.37
CA ASN A 53 -3.58 -0.44 -16.12
C ASN A 53 -3.77 -1.92 -15.78
N LYS A 54 -4.96 -2.34 -15.34
CA LYS A 54 -5.21 -3.67 -14.74
C LYS A 54 -4.62 -4.84 -15.54
N LYS A 55 -4.78 -4.84 -16.86
CA LYS A 55 -4.22 -5.88 -17.74
C LYS A 55 -2.68 -5.92 -17.65
N LYS A 56 -2.02 -4.77 -17.80
CA LYS A 56 -0.56 -4.67 -17.71
C LYS A 56 -0.06 -5.00 -16.29
N TRP A 57 -0.79 -4.55 -15.27
CA TRP A 57 -0.46 -4.78 -13.87
C TRP A 57 -0.46 -6.26 -13.51
N LYS A 58 -1.49 -7.00 -13.94
CA LYS A 58 -1.59 -8.46 -13.81
C LYS A 58 -0.48 -9.19 -14.56
N ASN A 59 0.01 -8.62 -15.67
CA ASN A 59 1.15 -9.13 -16.43
C ASN A 59 2.51 -8.70 -15.84
N GLY A 60 2.54 -8.16 -14.62
CA GLY A 60 3.79 -7.81 -13.91
C GLY A 60 4.33 -6.41 -14.20
N TRP A 61 3.70 -5.61 -15.07
CA TRP A 61 4.15 -4.24 -15.32
C TRP A 61 4.01 -3.37 -14.06
N ARG A 62 4.99 -2.49 -13.83
CA ARG A 62 5.01 -1.49 -12.75
C ARG A 62 5.42 -0.11 -13.30
N PRO A 63 4.94 0.98 -12.69
CA PRO A 63 5.22 2.34 -13.14
C PRO A 63 6.69 2.71 -12.97
N SER A 64 7.17 3.60 -13.83
CA SER A 64 8.51 4.18 -13.71
C SER A 64 8.61 5.15 -12.52
N GLY A 65 9.83 5.39 -12.03
CA GLY A 65 10.08 6.37 -10.97
C GLY A 65 9.60 7.80 -11.32
N LYS A 66 9.51 8.17 -12.60
CA LYS A 66 8.96 9.47 -13.04
C LYS A 66 7.45 9.55 -12.82
N GLN A 67 6.71 8.48 -13.09
CA GLN A 67 5.26 8.41 -12.85
C GLN A 67 4.96 8.47 -11.34
N LEU A 68 5.74 7.72 -10.55
CA LEU A 68 5.60 7.71 -9.09
C LEU A 68 5.89 9.06 -8.43
N ARG A 69 6.87 9.81 -8.94
CA ARG A 69 7.17 11.16 -8.44
C ARG A 69 6.00 12.12 -8.61
N LYS A 70 5.23 12.03 -9.71
CA LYS A 70 4.04 12.87 -9.90
C LYS A 70 2.95 12.56 -8.85
N LEU A 71 2.74 11.27 -8.58
CA LEU A 71 1.80 10.80 -7.55
C LEU A 71 2.19 11.24 -6.14
N ARG A 72 3.48 11.14 -5.79
CA ARG A 72 3.99 11.60 -4.50
C ARG A 72 3.78 13.11 -4.30
N LYS A 73 4.02 13.94 -5.32
CA LYS A 73 3.83 15.40 -5.23
C LYS A 73 2.38 15.78 -4.91
N LYS A 74 1.40 15.10 -5.52
CA LYS A 74 -0.03 15.29 -5.24
C LYS A 74 -0.40 14.99 -3.78
N ARG A 75 0.35 14.08 -3.13
CA ARG A 75 0.10 13.66 -1.75
C ARG A 75 0.76 14.56 -0.72
N THR A 76 1.97 15.05 -0.97
CA THR A 76 2.64 16.01 -0.06
C THR A 76 1.94 17.35 0.02
N SER A 77 1.08 17.69 -0.95
CA SER A 77 0.31 18.94 -0.93
C SER A 77 -0.97 18.87 -0.10
N ILE A 78 -1.40 17.67 0.34
CA ILE A 78 -2.64 17.50 1.10
C ILE A 78 -2.28 17.34 2.59
N PRO A 79 -2.64 18.30 3.46
CA PRO A 79 -2.43 18.18 4.89
C PRO A 79 -3.16 16.95 5.47
N SER A 80 -2.53 16.29 6.44
CA SER A 80 -3.01 15.05 7.06
C SER A 80 -4.39 15.14 7.72
N TYR A 81 -4.86 16.36 8.03
CA TYR A 81 -6.13 16.61 8.69
C TYR A 81 -7.30 16.88 7.71
N ILE A 82 -7.05 16.99 6.41
CA ILE A 82 -8.12 17.15 5.43
C ILE A 82 -8.69 15.75 5.11
N LYS A 83 -9.88 15.46 5.67
CA LYS A 83 -10.71 14.32 5.25
C LYS A 83 -11.36 14.68 3.91
N LEU A 84 -11.03 13.93 2.87
CA LEU A 84 -11.78 13.91 1.60
C LEU A 84 -12.96 12.95 1.71
#